data_AF-A0A2M8QIW4-F1
#
_entry.id   AF-A0A2M8QIW4-F1
#
_cell.length_a   1.000
_cell.length_b   1.000
_cell.length_c   1.000
_cell.angle_alpha   90.00
_cell.angle_beta   90.00
_cell.angle_gamma   90.00
#
_symmetry.space_group_name_H-M   'P 1'
#
loop_
_entity.id
_entity.type
_entity.pdbx_description
1 polymer ?
#
loop_
_entity_poly.entity_id
_entity_poly.type
_entity_poly.pdbx_seq_one_letter_code
_entity_poly.pdbx_strand_id
1 'polypeptide(L)' 'MGRPPLGMKPTTIRLPVETLQRIEALVGSRRIASFIREAVQAELRRREKEAGEDHANGEP' A
#
# COMPACT_ATOMS: atom_id res chain seq x y z
N MET A 1 7.73 -26.35 -11.55
CA MET A 1 6.62 -26.16 -10.58
C MET A 1 6.50 -24.67 -10.31
N GLY A 2 5.35 -24.07 -10.65
CA GLY A 2 5.16 -22.62 -10.66
C GLY A 2 4.96 -22.03 -9.26
N ARG A 3 5.34 -20.76 -9.09
CA ARG A 3 5.05 -20.01 -7.86
C ARG A 3 3.53 -19.97 -7.65
N PRO A 4 3.01 -20.32 -6.46
CA PRO A 4 1.58 -20.23 -6.18
C PRO A 4 1.05 -18.83 -6.52
N PRO A 5 -0.15 -18.72 -7.13
CA PRO A 5 -0.74 -17.44 -7.47
C PRO A 5 -0.96 -16.62 -6.21
N LEU A 6 -0.63 -15.33 -6.25
CA LEU A 6 -0.72 -14.44 -5.09
C LEU A 6 -2.16 -14.06 -4.70
N GLY A 7 -3.19 -14.53 -5.44
CA GLY A 7 -4.58 -14.13 -5.22
C GLY A 7 -4.83 -12.63 -5.44
N MET A 8 -3.95 -11.95 -6.18
CA MET A 8 -4.00 -10.50 -6.39
C MET A 8 -4.32 -10.18 -7.85
N LYS A 9 -5.19 -9.19 -8.07
CA LYS A 9 -5.41 -8.60 -9.40
C LYS A 9 -4.24 -7.67 -9.77
N PRO A 10 -3.56 -7.88 -10.91
CA PRO A 10 -2.52 -6.96 -11.37
C PRO A 10 -3.09 -5.55 -11.57
N THR A 11 -2.38 -4.53 -11.07
CA THR A 11 -2.76 -3.13 -11.20
C THR A 11 -1.54 -2.31 -11.58
N THR A 12 -1.62 -1.58 -12.69
CA THR A 12 -0.56 -0.66 -13.13
C THR A 12 -0.85 0.73 -12.59
N ILE A 13 0.10 1.30 -11.87
CA ILE A 13 0.04 2.68 -11.36
C ILE A 13 1.24 3.47 -11.85
N ARG A 14 1.09 4.79 -11.98
CA ARG A 14 2.20 5.69 -12.30
C ARG A 14 2.67 6.37 -11.02
N LEU A 15 3.98 6.37 -10.79
CA LEU A 15 4.63 7.08 -9.71
C LEU A 15 5.74 7.97 -10.30
N PRO A 16 6.10 9.09 -9.64
CA PRO A 16 7.28 9.85 -10.01
C PRO A 16 8.53 8.96 -10.02
N VAL A 17 9.44 9.21 -10.95
CA VAL A 17 10.69 8.43 -11.09
C VAL A 17 11.52 8.50 -9.82
N GLU A 18 11.63 9.69 -9.22
CA GLU A 18 12.35 9.91 -7.97
C GLU A 18 11.76 9.05 -6.83
N THR A 19 10.43 8.94 -6.74
CA THR A 19 9.77 8.09 -5.74
C THR A 19 10.15 6.63 -5.91
N LEU A 20 10.15 6.11 -7.14
CA LEU A 20 10.56 4.73 -7.41
C LEU A 20 12.03 4.49 -7.03
N GLN A 21 12.92 5.43 -7.37
CA GLN A 21 14.34 5.35 -7.00
C GLN A 21 14.54 5.34 -5.48
N ARG A 22 13.79 6.18 -4.75
CA ARG A 22 13.84 6.20 -3.28
C ARG A 22 13.36 4.88 -2.68
N ILE A 23 12.30 4.29 -3.21
CA ILE A 23 11.81 2.97 -2.76
C ILE A 23 12.86 1.90 -3.05
N GLU A 24 13.40 1.87 -4.27
CA GLU A 24 14.40 0.91 -4.69
C GLU A 24 15.67 0.97 -3.81
N ALA A 25 16.14 2.17 -3.49
CA ALA A 25 17.29 2.36 -2.59
C ALA A 25 17.04 1.82 -1.16
N LEU A 26 15.79 1.87 -0.68
CA LEU A 26 15.43 1.42 0.67
C LEU A 26 15.19 -0.09 0.76
N VAL A 27 14.53 -0.71 -0.22
CA VAL A 27 14.08 -2.11 -0.12
C VAL A 27 14.68 -3.04 -1.17
N GLY A 28 15.38 -2.50 -2.17
CA GLY A 28 15.87 -3.21 -3.34
C GLY A 28 14.78 -3.46 -4.39
N SER A 29 15.20 -3.62 -5.64
CA SER A 29 14.31 -3.78 -6.81
C SER A 29 13.30 -4.92 -6.68
N ARG A 30 13.69 -6.03 -6.02
CA ARG A 30 12.84 -7.22 -5.84
C ARG A 30 11.70 -7.04 -4.83
N ARG A 31 11.71 -5.96 -4.04
CA ARG A 31 10.72 -5.70 -2.97
C ARG A 31 9.88 -4.45 -3.16
N ILE A 32 10.01 -3.74 -4.28
CA ILE A 32 9.21 -2.54 -4.56
C ILE A 32 7.70 -2.85 -4.44
N ALA A 33 7.26 -3.96 -5.04
CA ALA A 33 5.84 -4.33 -5.02
C ALA A 33 5.33 -4.69 -3.62
N SER A 34 6.14 -5.33 -2.76
CA SER A 34 5.71 -5.61 -1.37
C SER A 34 5.65 -4.33 -0.55
N PHE A 35 6.66 -3.47 -0.68
CA PHE A 35 6.69 -2.17 -0.03
C PHE A 35 5.45 -1.33 -0.35
N ILE A 36 5.11 -1.18 -1.63
CA ILE A 36 3.94 -0.40 -2.05
C ILE A 36 2.65 -1.00 -1.47
N ARG A 37 2.48 -2.33 -1.52
CA ARG A 37 1.29 -2.98 -0.95
C ARG A 37 1.17 -2.76 0.54
N GLU A 38 2.25 -2.94 1.29
CA GLU A 38 2.28 -2.76 2.74
C GLU A 38 1.97 -1.31 3.12
N ALA A 39 2.55 -0.34 2.41
CA ALA A 39 2.28 1.08 2.60
C ALA A 39 0.81 1.43 2.36
N VAL A 40 0.22 0.93 1.26
CA VAL A 40 -1.21 1.14 0.97
C VAL A 40 -2.09 0.52 2.05
N GLN A 41 -1.79 -0.70 2.50
CA GLN A 41 -2.55 -1.37 3.56
C GLN A 41 -2.46 -0.65 4.91
N ALA A 42 -1.29 -0.09 5.24
CA ALA A 42 -1.12 0.72 6.44
C ALA A 42 -1.95 2.01 6.38
N GLU A 43 -1.95 2.68 5.23
CA GLU A 43 -2.72 3.91 5.02
C GLU A 43 -4.24 3.65 5.04
N LEU A 44 -4.71 2.55 4.46
CA LEU A 44 -6.12 2.15 4.54
C LEU A 44 -6.55 1.96 5.99
N ARG A 45 -5.81 1.17 6.78
CA ARG A 45 -6.11 0.97 8.20
C ARG A 45 -6.15 2.28 8.99
N ARG A 46 -5.23 3.21 8.68
CA ARG A 46 -5.20 4.53 9.33
C ARG A 46 -6.49 5.32 9.04
N ARG A 47 -6.89 5.39 7.77
CA ARG A 47 -8.12 6.10 7.36
C ARG A 47 -9.39 5.43 7.84
N GLU A 48 -9.44 4.10 7.84
CA GLU A 48 -10.57 3.34 8.37
C GLU A 48 -10.75 3.58 9.87
N LYS A 49 -9.63 3.69 10.61
CA LYS A 49 -9.66 4.08 12.03
C LYS A 49 -10.16 5.52 12.21
N GLU A 50 -9.64 6.48 11.45
CA GLU A 50 -10.07 7.88 11.51
C GLU A 50 -11.56 8.03 11.17
N ALA A 51 -12.02 7.38 10.09
CA ALA A 51 -13.44 7.38 9.72
C ALA A 51 -14.32 6.69 10.76
N GLY A 52 -13.84 5.62 11.42
CA GLY A 52 -14.55 4.96 12.51
C GLY A 52 -14.60 5.79 13.81
N GLU A 53 -13.59 6.62 14.06
CA GLU A 53 -13.54 7.56 15.18
C GLU A 53 -14.44 8.79 14.95
N ASP A 54 -14.56 9.25 13.70
CA ASP A 54 -15.48 10.34 13.31
C ASP A 54 -16.95 9.94 13.48
N HIS A 55 -17.31 8.66 13.23
CA HIS A 55 -18.66 8.15 13.47
C HIS A 55 -18.99 7.86 14.95
N ALA A 56 -18.00 7.77 15.84
CA ALA A 56 -18.22 7.55 17.28
C ALA A 56 -18.37 8.86 18.08
N ASN A 57 -17.92 9.99 17.53
CA ASN A 57 -17.97 11.30 18.19
C ASN A 57 -18.94 12.31 17.54
N GLY A 58 -19.63 11.91 16.48
CA GLY A 58 -20.69 12.71 15.84
C GLY A 58 -22.08 12.36 16.38
N GLU A 59 -22.48 12.96 17.51
CA GLU A 59 -23.90 13.17 17.82
C GLU A 59 -24.52 14.05 16.71
N PRO A 60 -25.74 13.71 16.29
CA PRO A 60 -26.92 14.40 16.85
C PRO A 60 -27.89 13.48 17.61
#